data_AF-A0A8K0TX96-F1
#
_entry.id   AF-A0A8K0TX96-F1
#
_cell.length_a   1.000
_cell.length_b   1.000
_cell.length_c   1.000
_cell.angle_alpha   90.00
_cell.angle_beta   90.00
_cell.angle_gamma   90.00
#
_symmetry.space_group_name_H-M   'P 1'
#
loop_
_entity.id
_entity.type
_entity.pdbx_description
1 polymer ?
#
loop_
_entity_poly.entity_id
_entity_poly.type
_entity_poly.pdbx_seq_one_letter_code
_entity_poly.pdbx_strand_id
1 'polypeptide(L)'
;VNSIPAHAQWKHIYNCHKSYLASQCSGRFPAPFAEFCFLCPEGYWSTTQEDWRRHCESHLTNLDTLPYQCDAYANTLAAPGLCFWCLGNENLSPTLRLQRFLDKASWQSYIEKEHFAESTGCKVPTCTHPKCTVSFEKPEDRDFHLHDVHCWEPKK
;
A
#
# COMPACT_ATOMS: atom_id res chain seq x y z
N VAL A 1 -14.41 23.99 19.69
CA VAL A 1 -13.88 22.62 19.64
C VAL A 1 -14.17 22.08 18.25
N ASN A 2 -13.17 22.06 17.37
CA ASN A 2 -13.38 21.56 16.00
C ASN A 2 -13.44 20.03 16.05
N SER A 3 -14.65 19.48 15.92
CA SER A 3 -14.86 18.04 15.85
C SER A 3 -14.34 17.50 14.51
N ILE A 4 -13.39 16.57 14.58
CA ILE A 4 -12.91 15.84 13.39
C ILE A 4 -14.10 15.03 12.85
N PRO A 5 -14.44 15.14 11.55
CA PRO A 5 -15.50 14.33 10.94
C PRO A 5 -15.28 12.84 11.19
N ALA A 6 -16.35 12.07 11.44
CA ALA A 6 -16.25 10.64 11.80
C ALA A 6 -15.38 9.83 10.83
N HIS A 7 -15.50 10.08 9.52
CA HIS A 7 -14.71 9.41 8.48
C HIS A 7 -13.19 9.70 8.53
N ALA A 8 -12.77 10.75 9.24
CA ALA A 8 -11.37 11.17 9.38
C ALA A 8 -10.79 10.86 10.77
N GLN A 9 -11.62 10.44 11.74
CA GLN A 9 -11.19 10.16 13.10
C GLN A 9 -10.17 9.02 13.18
N TRP A 10 -10.33 7.97 12.37
CA TRP A 10 -9.39 6.84 12.34
C TRP A 10 -7.97 7.28 11.98
N LYS A 11 -7.82 8.19 11.00
CA LYS A 11 -6.51 8.70 10.55
C LYS A 11 -5.84 9.51 11.65
N HIS A 12 -6.63 10.28 12.41
CA HIS A 12 -6.13 10.98 13.60
C HIS A 12 -5.66 10.00 14.68
N ILE A 13 -6.47 8.99 15.04
CA ILE A 13 -6.11 7.98 16.03
C ILE A 13 -4.83 7.24 15.61
N TYR A 14 -4.77 6.80 14.35
CA TYR A 14 -3.58 6.17 13.76
C TYR A 14 -2.34 7.05 13.87
N ASN A 15 -2.41 8.31 13.42
CA ASN A 15 -1.28 9.23 13.45
C ASN A 15 -0.85 9.59 14.87
N CYS A 16 -1.80 9.76 15.79
CA CYS A 16 -1.54 10.03 17.19
C CYS A 16 -0.78 8.84 17.82
N HIS A 17 -1.28 7.62 17.60
CA HIS A 17 -0.65 6.41 18.15
C HIS A 17 0.73 6.16 17.52
N LYS A 18 0.87 6.33 16.20
CA LYS A 18 2.17 6.26 15.51
C LYS A 18 3.18 7.24 16.11
N SER A 19 2.77 8.48 16.35
CA SER A 19 3.63 9.50 16.95
C SER A 19 4.02 9.15 18.39
N TYR A 20 3.06 8.66 19.18
CA TYR A 20 3.31 8.18 20.54
C TYR A 20 4.37 7.07 20.56
N LEU A 21 4.20 6.01 19.77
CA LEU A 21 5.13 4.88 19.71
C LEU A 21 6.52 5.28 19.21
N ALA A 22 6.58 6.13 18.17
CA ALA A 22 7.84 6.66 17.69
C ALA A 22 8.55 7.49 18.78
N SER A 23 7.81 8.32 19.52
CA SER A 23 8.36 9.15 20.60
C SER A 23 8.85 8.34 21.81
N GLN A 24 8.25 7.18 22.10
CA GLN A 24 8.74 6.28 23.15
C GLN A 24 10.13 5.70 22.82
N CYS A 25 10.54 5.76 21.56
CA CYS A 25 11.87 5.36 21.10
C CYS A 25 12.83 6.56 20.95
N SER A 26 12.37 7.79 21.24
CA SER A 26 13.20 9.00 21.16
C SER A 26 14.30 8.98 22.22
N GLY A 27 15.56 9.07 21.79
CA GLY A 27 16.75 8.96 22.65
C GLY A 27 17.57 7.68 22.47
N ARG A 28 17.10 6.70 21.68
CA ARG A 28 17.93 5.59 21.19
C ARG A 28 18.30 5.85 19.74
N PHE A 29 19.50 5.43 19.33
CA PHE A 29 19.84 5.26 17.92
C PHE A 29 19.34 3.87 17.51
N PRO A 30 18.65 3.71 16.37
CA PRO A 30 18.36 4.66 15.29
C PRO A 30 17.15 5.59 15.52
N ALA A 31 16.89 6.49 14.56
CA ALA A 31 15.82 7.49 14.61
C ALA A 31 14.43 6.93 15.01
N PRO A 32 13.56 7.75 15.64
CA PRO A 32 12.18 7.37 15.98
C PRO A 32 11.44 6.71 14.82
N PHE A 33 10.87 5.54 15.07
CA PHE A 33 10.18 4.76 14.06
C PHE A 33 8.95 4.07 14.65
N ALA A 34 7.86 4.09 13.89
CA ALA A 34 6.67 3.28 14.18
C ALA A 34 5.88 3.05 12.88
N GLU A 35 5.50 1.81 12.59
CA GLU A 35 4.63 1.46 11.47
C GLU A 35 3.59 0.42 11.89
N PHE A 36 2.40 0.51 11.29
CA PHE A 36 1.28 -0.39 11.56
C PHE A 36 0.94 -1.26 10.35
N CYS A 37 0.83 -2.57 10.53
CA CYS A 37 0.33 -3.45 9.49
C CYS A 37 -1.19 -3.53 9.51
N PHE A 38 -1.81 -3.14 8.40
CA PHE A 38 -3.25 -3.28 8.16
C PHE A 38 -3.63 -4.62 7.54
N LEU A 39 -2.64 -5.44 7.14
CA LEU A 39 -2.87 -6.78 6.58
C LEU A 39 -3.01 -7.86 7.66
N CYS A 40 -2.61 -7.55 8.90
CA CYS A 40 -2.77 -8.43 10.04
C CYS A 40 -4.19 -8.27 10.61
N PRO A 41 -4.98 -9.36 10.75
CA PRO A 41 -6.34 -9.28 11.30
C PRO A 41 -6.43 -8.63 12.69
N GLU A 42 -5.48 -8.94 13.57
CA GLU A 42 -5.40 -8.36 14.92
C GLU A 42 -4.61 -7.04 14.97
N GLY A 43 -4.09 -6.58 13.83
CA GLY A 43 -3.15 -5.47 13.73
C GLY A 43 -1.75 -5.82 14.25
N TYR A 44 -0.74 -5.10 13.74
CA TYR A 44 0.64 -5.25 14.20
C TYR A 44 1.36 -3.90 14.18
N TRP A 45 1.94 -3.49 15.31
CA TRP A 45 2.81 -2.31 15.38
C TRP A 45 4.28 -2.75 15.44
N SER A 46 5.10 -2.16 14.57
CA SER A 46 6.55 -2.28 14.62
C SER A 46 7.17 -0.95 15.00
N THR A 47 8.11 -0.97 15.96
CA THR A 47 8.84 0.23 16.41
C THR A 47 10.30 0.26 15.92
N THR A 48 10.70 -0.71 15.09
CA THR A 48 12.03 -0.73 14.47
C THR A 48 11.93 -1.01 12.97
N GLN A 49 12.84 -0.41 12.19
CA GLN A 49 12.87 -0.61 10.74
C GLN A 49 13.14 -2.07 10.35
N GLU A 50 14.00 -2.76 11.09
CA GLU A 50 14.35 -4.15 10.83
C GLU A 50 13.15 -5.07 11.04
N ASP A 51 12.45 -4.91 12.16
CA ASP A 51 11.25 -5.69 12.45
C ASP A 51 10.15 -5.41 11.42
N TRP A 52 9.94 -4.16 11.03
CA TRP A 52 9.01 -3.80 9.97
C TRP A 52 9.37 -4.44 8.63
N ARG A 53 10.66 -4.40 8.25
CA ARG A 53 11.14 -5.03 7.01
C ARG A 53 10.88 -6.53 7.01
N ARG A 54 11.22 -7.22 8.09
CA ARG A 54 10.99 -8.67 8.25
C ARG A 54 9.51 -9.00 8.26
N HIS A 55 8.69 -8.16 8.89
CA HIS A 55 7.24 -8.30 8.89
C HIS A 55 6.66 -8.17 7.48
N CYS A 56 7.08 -7.16 6.72
CA CYS A 56 6.72 -7.01 5.31
C CYS A 56 7.14 -8.23 4.47
N GLU A 57 8.34 -8.74 4.69
CA GLU A 57 8.84 -9.93 4.00
C GLU A 57 7.95 -11.15 4.24
N SER A 58 7.45 -11.34 5.47
CA SER A 58 6.53 -12.44 5.79
C SER A 58 5.23 -12.42 4.98
N HIS A 59 4.69 -11.22 4.71
CA HIS A 59 3.52 -11.05 3.84
C HIS A 59 3.83 -11.35 2.37
N LEU A 60 5.04 -11.04 1.91
CA LEU A 60 5.48 -11.33 0.55
C LEU A 60 5.81 -12.80 0.32
N THR A 61 6.19 -13.54 1.39
CA THR A 61 6.35 -15.00 1.33
C THR A 61 5.02 -15.75 1.44
N ASN A 62 4.02 -15.17 2.13
CA ASN A 62 2.67 -15.72 2.24
C ASN A 62 1.65 -14.79 1.55
N LEU A 63 1.51 -14.96 0.23
CA LEU A 63 0.66 -14.11 -0.60
C LEU A 63 -0.84 -14.20 -0.26
N ASP A 64 -1.29 -15.22 0.49
CA ASP A 64 -2.68 -15.31 0.94
C ASP A 64 -3.07 -14.17 1.87
N THR A 65 -2.08 -13.57 2.55
CA THR A 65 -2.25 -12.39 3.40
C THR A 65 -2.43 -11.09 2.61
N LEU A 66 -2.19 -11.10 1.30
CA LEU A 66 -2.35 -9.92 0.44
C LEU A 66 -3.77 -9.85 -0.11
N PRO A 67 -4.39 -8.66 -0.14
CA PRO A 67 -5.68 -8.47 -0.76
C PRO A 67 -5.54 -8.57 -2.29
N TYR A 68 -6.62 -8.94 -2.98
CA TYR A 68 -6.69 -8.79 -4.44
C TYR A 68 -6.98 -7.35 -4.84
N GLN A 69 -7.89 -6.71 -4.11
CA GLN A 69 -8.22 -5.30 -4.28
C GLN A 69 -7.16 -4.45 -3.58
N CYS A 70 -6.50 -3.60 -4.35
CA CYS A 70 -5.43 -2.75 -3.85
C CYS A 70 -5.90 -1.37 -3.42
N ASP A 71 -7.19 -1.07 -3.61
CA ASP A 71 -7.86 0.10 -3.08
C ASP A 71 -8.46 -0.19 -1.71
N ALA A 72 -8.24 0.76 -0.80
CA ALA A 72 -8.81 0.84 0.53
C ALA A 72 -10.21 1.44 0.60
N TYR A 73 -10.69 2.07 -0.47
CA TYR A 73 -11.84 2.97 -0.46
C TYR A 73 -13.10 2.36 -1.05
N ALA A 74 -13.23 1.03 -1.04
CA ALA A 74 -14.48 0.31 -1.30
C ALA A 74 -15.56 0.53 -0.20
N ASN A 75 -15.63 1.74 0.35
CA ASN A 75 -16.67 2.29 1.22
C ASN A 75 -16.92 1.56 2.55
N THR A 76 -16.08 0.60 2.97
CA THR A 76 -16.43 -0.24 4.12
C THR A 76 -15.33 -0.50 5.15
N LEU A 77 -14.04 -0.33 4.87
CA LEU A 77 -12.97 -0.53 5.87
C LEU A 77 -11.79 0.43 5.67
N ALA A 78 -11.26 0.98 6.75
CA ALA A 78 -10.09 1.86 6.80
C ALA A 78 -8.78 1.08 6.54
N ALA A 79 -8.69 0.37 5.42
CA ALA A 79 -7.42 -0.12 4.92
C ALA A 79 -6.65 1.04 4.27
N PRO A 80 -5.34 0.93 4.05
CA PRO A 80 -4.59 1.79 3.15
C PRO A 80 -4.53 1.18 1.74
N GLY A 81 -4.44 2.02 0.72
CA GLY A 81 -4.16 1.56 -0.64
C GLY A 81 -2.75 0.97 -0.72
N LEU A 82 -2.57 -0.03 -1.58
CA LEU A 82 -1.27 -0.62 -1.92
C LEU A 82 -0.97 -0.41 -3.41
N CYS A 83 0.29 -0.17 -3.79
CA CYS A 83 0.63 -0.10 -5.20
C CYS A 83 0.89 -1.50 -5.76
N PHE A 84 0.06 -1.98 -6.69
CA PHE A 84 0.21 -3.32 -7.27
C PHE A 84 1.45 -3.49 -8.15
N TRP A 85 1.97 -2.42 -8.78
CA TRP A 85 3.29 -2.47 -9.44
C TRP A 85 4.42 -2.65 -8.45
N CYS A 86 4.45 -1.86 -7.37
CA CYS A 86 5.46 -2.01 -6.33
C CYS A 86 5.39 -3.40 -5.69
N LEU A 87 4.18 -3.88 -5.42
CA LEU A 87 3.95 -5.19 -4.82
C LEU A 87 4.56 -6.33 -5.64
N GLY A 88 4.45 -6.25 -6.98
CA GLY A 88 5.05 -7.18 -7.94
C GLY A 88 6.54 -7.00 -8.21
N ASN A 89 7.12 -5.85 -7.87
CA ASN A 89 8.50 -5.55 -8.24
C ASN A 89 9.49 -6.15 -7.22
N GLU A 90 10.08 -7.30 -7.56
CA GLU A 90 11.04 -8.01 -6.71
C GLU A 90 12.37 -7.24 -6.50
N ASN A 91 12.64 -6.22 -7.31
CA ASN A 91 13.83 -5.36 -7.12
C ASN A 91 13.65 -4.32 -6.00
N LEU A 92 12.43 -4.14 -5.49
CA LEU A 92 12.15 -3.24 -4.37
C LEU A 92 12.29 -3.97 -3.03
N SER A 93 12.67 -3.22 -1.99
CA SER A 93 12.68 -3.76 -0.62
C SER A 93 11.27 -4.18 -0.18
N PRO A 94 11.13 -5.13 0.76
CA PRO A 94 9.83 -5.54 1.28
C PRO A 94 8.95 -4.37 1.75
N THR A 95 9.58 -3.37 2.36
CA THR A 95 8.90 -2.17 2.87
C THR A 95 8.36 -1.27 1.76
N LEU A 96 9.07 -1.16 0.63
CA LEU A 96 8.63 -0.39 -0.54
C LEU A 96 7.57 -1.14 -1.34
N ARG A 97 7.69 -2.47 -1.46
CA ARG A 97 6.68 -3.33 -2.10
C ARG A 97 5.33 -3.23 -1.38
N LEU A 98 5.34 -3.09 -0.06
CA LEU A 98 4.15 -2.93 0.80
C LEU A 98 3.93 -1.47 1.25
N GLN A 99 4.34 -0.50 0.44
CA GLN A 99 4.06 0.90 0.72
C GLN A 99 2.55 1.15 0.75
N ARG A 100 2.11 1.84 1.81
CA ARG A 100 0.72 2.10 2.15
C ARG A 100 0.36 3.56 1.87
N PHE A 101 -0.84 3.78 1.34
CA PHE A 101 -1.38 5.10 1.05
C PHE A 101 -2.67 5.32 1.85
N LEU A 102 -2.70 6.36 2.68
CA LEU A 102 -3.79 6.61 3.64
C LEU A 102 -4.92 7.48 3.06
N ASP A 103 -4.84 7.86 1.79
CA ASP A 103 -5.90 8.52 1.04
C ASP A 103 -5.82 8.15 -0.45
N LYS A 104 -6.99 8.09 -1.10
CA LYS A 104 -7.12 7.71 -2.52
C LYS A 104 -6.31 8.65 -3.43
N ALA A 105 -6.31 9.94 -3.11
CA ALA A 105 -5.63 10.96 -3.90
C ALA A 105 -4.11 10.74 -3.95
N SER A 106 -3.47 10.47 -2.81
CA SER A 106 -2.03 10.15 -2.77
C SER A 106 -1.71 8.83 -3.46
N TRP A 107 -2.56 7.80 -3.28
CA TRP A 107 -2.42 6.51 -3.95
C TRP A 107 -2.47 6.63 -5.48
N GLN A 108 -3.52 7.25 -6.03
CA GLN A 108 -3.66 7.46 -7.47
C GLN A 108 -2.53 8.32 -8.04
N SER A 109 -2.18 9.42 -7.35
CA SER A 109 -1.11 10.31 -7.82
C SER A 109 0.24 9.62 -7.86
N TYR A 110 0.53 8.73 -6.90
CA TYR A 110 1.75 7.94 -6.90
C TYR A 110 1.78 6.97 -8.09
N ILE A 111 0.71 6.21 -8.29
CA ILE A 111 0.60 5.27 -9.41
C ILE A 111 0.80 5.97 -10.75
N GLU A 112 0.08 7.08 -10.98
CA GLU A 112 0.17 7.84 -12.22
C GLU A 112 1.59 8.35 -12.46
N LYS A 113 2.21 8.95 -11.44
CA LYS A 113 3.55 9.53 -11.54
C LYS A 113 4.64 8.48 -11.75
N GLU A 114 4.61 7.39 -10.99
CA GLU A 114 5.72 6.43 -10.93
C GLU A 114 5.59 5.30 -11.96
N HIS A 115 4.38 5.03 -12.47
CA HIS A 115 4.13 3.89 -13.38
C HIS A 115 3.52 4.28 -14.73
N PHE A 116 2.96 5.49 -14.87
CA PHE A 116 2.33 5.93 -16.12
C PHE A 116 2.94 7.21 -16.73
N ALA A 117 3.57 8.10 -15.94
CA ALA A 117 4.06 9.38 -16.44
C ALA A 117 5.22 9.26 -17.46
N GLU A 118 5.88 8.10 -17.52
CA GLU A 118 7.00 7.83 -18.43
C GLU A 118 6.87 6.47 -19.15
N SER A 119 5.65 5.98 -19.41
CA SER A 119 5.45 4.68 -20.08
C SER A 119 5.95 4.70 -21.53
N THR A 120 7.26 4.62 -21.70
CA THR A 120 8.01 4.36 -22.91
C THR A 120 8.31 2.86 -22.93
N GLY A 121 7.54 2.12 -23.73
CA GLY A 121 8.01 0.89 -24.38
C GLY A 121 7.92 -0.44 -23.63
N CYS A 122 7.86 -0.54 -22.30
CA CYS A 122 7.82 -1.85 -21.64
C CYS A 122 6.39 -2.31 -21.36
N LYS A 123 5.73 -2.86 -22.39
CA LYS A 123 4.45 -3.58 -22.27
C LYS A 123 4.72 -4.89 -21.53
N VAL A 124 4.62 -4.88 -20.20
CA VAL A 124 4.50 -6.14 -19.46
C VAL A 124 3.12 -6.71 -19.82
N PRO A 125 3.03 -7.86 -20.49
CA PRO A 125 1.76 -8.43 -20.91
C PRO A 125 1.00 -9.04 -19.73
N THR A 126 1.57 -9.08 -18.53
CA THR A 126 0.95 -9.69 -17.36
C THR A 126 0.58 -8.65 -16.31
N CYS A 127 -0.45 -8.98 -15.52
CA CYS A 127 -0.72 -8.23 -14.30
C CYS A 127 0.51 -8.27 -13.37
N THR A 128 0.83 -7.14 -12.76
CA THR A 128 1.99 -7.02 -11.85
C THR A 128 1.65 -7.47 -10.43
N HIS A 129 0.38 -7.67 -10.10
CA HIS A 129 -0.02 -8.14 -8.78
C HIS A 129 0.44 -9.60 -8.55
N PRO A 130 1.16 -9.93 -7.45
CA PRO A 130 1.73 -11.27 -7.23
C PRO A 130 0.70 -12.42 -7.20
N LYS A 131 -0.55 -12.12 -6.86
CA LYS A 131 -1.64 -13.13 -6.86
C LYS A 131 -2.34 -13.28 -8.21
N CYS A 132 -1.96 -12.50 -9.21
CA CYS A 132 -2.59 -12.50 -10.52
C CYS A 132 -1.69 -13.20 -11.55
N THR A 133 -2.28 -14.10 -12.32
CA THR A 133 -1.60 -14.85 -13.39
C THR A 133 -2.11 -14.45 -14.77
N VAL A 134 -2.93 -13.40 -14.85
CA VAL A 134 -3.59 -12.97 -16.10
C VAL A 134 -2.58 -12.29 -17.03
N SER A 135 -2.59 -12.72 -18.29
CA SER A 135 -1.87 -12.10 -19.39
C SER A 135 -2.82 -11.44 -20.39
N PHE A 136 -2.35 -10.40 -21.06
CA PHE A 136 -3.10 -9.54 -21.97
C PHE A 136 -2.33 -9.39 -23.27
N GLU A 137 -3.03 -9.51 -24.40
CA GLU A 137 -2.49 -9.21 -25.72
C GLU A 137 -2.45 -7.70 -25.98
N LYS A 138 -3.38 -6.97 -25.35
CA LYS A 138 -3.62 -5.54 -25.55
C LYS A 138 -3.46 -4.77 -24.23
N PRO A 139 -2.79 -3.61 -24.24
CA PRO A 139 -2.69 -2.74 -23.06
C PRO A 139 -4.05 -2.32 -22.49
N GLU A 140 -5.06 -2.15 -23.35
CA GLU A 140 -6.40 -1.72 -22.94
C GLU A 140 -7.09 -2.78 -22.09
N ASP A 141 -6.94 -4.07 -22.43
CA ASP A 141 -7.50 -5.19 -21.67
C ASP A 141 -6.87 -5.30 -20.28
N ARG A 142 -5.57 -4.98 -20.18
CA ARG A 142 -4.88 -4.86 -18.88
C ARG A 142 -5.48 -3.72 -18.07
N ASP A 143 -5.72 -2.56 -18.67
CA ASP A 143 -6.25 -1.39 -17.97
C ASP A 143 -7.67 -1.65 -17.42
N PHE A 144 -8.52 -2.34 -18.18
CA PHE A 144 -9.81 -2.82 -17.67
C PHE A 144 -9.65 -3.81 -16.51
N HIS A 145 -8.71 -4.76 -16.60
CA HIS A 145 -8.44 -5.67 -15.49
C HIS A 145 -7.95 -4.93 -14.23
N LEU A 146 -7.06 -3.94 -14.37
CA LEU A 146 -6.58 -3.15 -13.25
C LEU A 146 -7.73 -2.35 -12.61
N HIS A 147 -8.67 -1.87 -13.41
CA HIS A 147 -9.88 -1.21 -12.91
C HIS A 147 -10.79 -2.17 -12.15
N ASP A 148 -11.16 -3.29 -12.76
CA ASP A 148 -12.17 -4.21 -12.21
C ASP A 148 -11.65 -5.03 -11.02
N VAL A 149 -10.38 -5.44 -11.05
CA VAL A 149 -9.80 -6.36 -10.05
C VAL A 149 -8.99 -5.61 -8.99
N HIS A 150 -8.24 -4.59 -9.40
CA HIS A 150 -7.32 -3.86 -8.53
C HIS A 150 -7.81 -2.44 -8.18
N CYS A 151 -9.04 -2.08 -8.59
CA CYS A 151 -9.71 -0.83 -8.28
C CYS A 151 -8.92 0.42 -8.73
N TRP A 152 -8.08 0.27 -9.76
CA TRP A 152 -7.37 1.39 -10.34
C TRP A 152 -8.34 2.24 -11.17
N GLU A 153 -8.36 3.54 -10.89
CA GLU A 153 -9.13 4.51 -11.67
C GLU A 153 -8.17 5.59 -12.18
N PRO A 154 -8.02 5.76 -13.51
CA PRO A 154 -7.27 6.88 -14.05
C PRO A 154 -7.99 8.18 -13.69
N LYS A 155 -7.25 9.23 -13.33
CA LYS A 155 -7.85 10.56 -13.20
C LYS A 155 -8.39 11.04 -14.55
N LYS A 156 -9.62 11.55 -14.52
CA LYS A 156 -10.26 12.23 -15.65
C LYS A 156 -9.68 13.62 -15.85
#